data_AF-A0A2V3UA04-F1
#
_entry.id   AF-A0A2V3UA04-F1
#
_cell.length_a   1.000
_cell.length_b   1.000
_cell.length_c   1.000
_cell.angle_alpha   90.00
_cell.angle_beta   90.00
_cell.angle_gamma   90.00
#
_symmetry.space_group_name_H-M   'P 1'
#
loop_
_entity.id
_entity.type
_entity.pdbx_description
1 polymer ?
#
loop_
_entity_poly.entity_id
_entity_poly.type
_entity_poly.pdbx_seq_one_letter_code
_entity_poly.pdbx_strand_id
1 'polypeptide(L)'
;MFGALFLVLPAGVLAGLALGYLAYIAAHHAVHHWRIAPGHLLYGLKIRHAMHHRGDEVNFGVITTAWDRVFGTYRPLAAVRTAQ
;
A
#
# COMPACT_ATOMS: atom_id res chain seq x y z
N MET A 1 -21.13 14.16 3.83
CA MET A 1 -20.77 13.60 2.50
C MET A 1 -20.49 12.09 2.53
N PHE A 2 -19.75 11.54 3.50
CA PHE A 2 -19.46 10.09 3.52
C PHE A 2 -20.64 9.16 3.87
N GLY A 3 -21.64 9.62 4.63
CA GLY A 3 -22.80 8.80 5.00
C GLY A 3 -23.79 8.50 3.85
N ALA A 4 -23.87 9.38 2.85
CA ALA A 4 -24.78 9.20 1.71
C ALA A 4 -24.27 8.14 0.71
N LEU A 5 -22.95 7.90 0.64
CA LEU A 5 -22.37 6.87 -0.22
C LEU A 5 -22.85 5.45 0.17
N PHE A 6 -23.12 5.22 1.44
CA PHE A 6 -23.59 3.93 1.96
C PHE A 6 -25.05 3.62 1.63
N LEU A 7 -25.85 4.62 1.25
CA LEU A 7 -27.28 4.45 0.96
C LEU A 7 -27.57 4.24 -0.54
N VAL A 8 -26.60 4.50 -1.42
CA VAL A 8 -26.81 4.50 -2.89
C VAL A 8 -26.01 3.40 -3.59
N LEU A 9 -24.91 2.91 -2.98
CA LEU A 9 -24.10 1.87 -3.60
C LEU A 9 -24.73 0.48 -3.42
N PRO A 10 -24.75 -0.37 -4.47
CA PRO A 10 -25.20 -1.75 -4.34
C PRO A 10 -24.41 -2.50 -3.26
N ALA A 11 -25.07 -3.40 -2.55
CA ALA A 11 -24.46 -4.16 -1.45
C ALA A 11 -23.16 -4.87 -1.85
N GLY A 12 -23.07 -5.40 -3.08
CA GLY A 12 -21.85 -6.02 -3.60
C GLY A 12 -20.67 -5.04 -3.74
N VAL A 13 -20.92 -3.79 -4.15
CA VAL A 13 -19.88 -2.75 -4.24
C VAL A 13 -19.41 -2.36 -2.85
N LEU A 14 -20.33 -2.17 -1.91
CA LEU A 14 -19.99 -1.88 -0.51
C LEU A 14 -19.18 -3.01 0.12
N ALA A 15 -19.59 -4.27 -0.10
CA ALA A 15 -18.85 -5.44 0.38
C ALA A 15 -17.44 -5.50 -0.24
N GLY A 16 -17.30 -5.22 -1.54
CA GLY A 16 -16.00 -5.15 -2.20
C GLY A 16 -15.09 -4.05 -1.66
N LEU A 17 -15.62 -2.85 -1.43
CA LEU A 17 -14.87 -1.74 -0.82
C LEU A 17 -14.45 -2.06 0.61
N ALA A 18 -15.35 -2.64 1.42
CA ALA A 18 -15.05 -3.05 2.78
C ALA A 18 -13.98 -4.14 2.81
N LEU A 19 -14.09 -5.17 1.97
CA LEU A 19 -13.10 -6.23 1.86
C LEU A 19 -11.75 -5.68 1.40
N GLY A 20 -11.73 -4.77 0.41
CA GLY A 20 -10.52 -4.10 -0.05
C GLY A 20 -9.86 -3.27 1.05
N TYR A 21 -10.64 -2.57 1.87
CA TYR A 21 -10.14 -1.81 3.00
C TYR A 21 -9.57 -2.72 4.10
N LEU A 22 -10.21 -3.85 4.40
CA LEU A 22 -9.68 -4.84 5.33
C LEU A 22 -8.37 -5.45 4.82
N ALA A 23 -8.28 -5.78 3.53
CA ALA A 23 -7.06 -6.27 2.91
C ALA A 23 -5.93 -5.22 2.98
N TYR A 24 -6.26 -3.93 2.76
CA TYR A 24 -5.32 -2.83 2.94
C TYR A 24 -4.78 -2.76 4.37
N ILE A 25 -5.65 -2.78 5.39
CA ILE A 25 -5.24 -2.76 6.81
C ILE A 25 -4.36 -3.96 7.14
N ALA A 26 -4.77 -5.16 6.72
CA ALA A 26 -4.04 -6.39 7.00
C ALA A 26 -2.64 -6.36 6.38
N ALA A 27 -2.52 -5.93 5.12
CA ALA A 27 -1.23 -5.79 4.45
C ALA A 27 -0.36 -4.72 5.11
N HIS A 28 -0.94 -3.56 5.47
CA HIS A 28 -0.26 -2.49 6.18
C HIS A 28 0.32 -2.99 7.52
N HIS A 29 -0.50 -3.70 8.30
CA HIS A 29 -0.07 -4.33 9.54
C HIS A 29 1.05 -5.35 9.30
N ALA A 30 0.92 -6.22 8.30
CA ALA A 30 1.94 -7.21 7.97
C ALA A 30 3.29 -6.58 7.60
N VAL A 31 3.30 -5.53 6.77
CA VAL A 31 4.56 -4.89 6.36
C VAL A 31 5.27 -4.16 7.50
N HIS A 32 4.52 -3.65 8.49
CA HIS A 32 5.10 -3.08 9.71
C HIS A 32 5.62 -4.13 10.69
N HIS A 33 4.82 -5.17 10.96
CA HIS A 33 5.03 -5.99 12.15
C HIS A 33 5.60 -7.39 11.86
N TRP A 34 5.47 -7.91 10.64
CA TRP A 34 5.96 -9.25 10.32
C TRP A 34 7.43 -9.26 9.91
N ARG A 35 8.13 -10.36 10.22
CA ARG A 35 9.48 -10.65 9.72
C ARG A 35 9.41 -11.23 8.31
N ILE A 36 9.40 -10.36 7.31
CA ILE A 36 9.34 -10.72 5.89
C ILE A 36 10.77 -10.70 5.31
N ALA A 37 11.24 -11.84 4.81
CA ALA A 37 12.59 -12.02 4.27
C ALA A 37 12.65 -11.80 2.74
N PRO A 38 13.84 -11.51 2.16
CA PRO A 38 14.04 -11.48 0.71
C PRO A 38 13.52 -12.76 0.04
N GLY A 39 12.87 -12.63 -1.12
CA GLY A 39 12.23 -13.74 -1.83
C GLY A 39 10.74 -13.93 -1.51
N HIS A 40 10.24 -13.37 -0.39
CA HIS A 40 8.81 -13.34 -0.12
C HIS A 40 8.08 -12.32 -0.99
N LEU A 41 6.87 -12.64 -1.45
CA LEU A 41 6.05 -11.77 -2.32
C LEU A 41 5.80 -10.36 -1.76
N LEU A 42 5.75 -10.22 -0.43
CA LEU A 42 5.47 -8.96 0.27
C LEU A 42 6.74 -8.18 0.59
N TYR A 43 7.91 -8.77 0.38
CA TYR A 43 9.18 -8.14 0.74
C TYR A 43 9.34 -6.79 0.05
N GLY A 44 9.00 -6.71 -1.24
CA GLY A 44 9.05 -5.45 -1.97
C GLY A 44 8.11 -4.38 -1.43
N LEU A 45 6.90 -4.75 -0.98
CA LEU A 45 5.96 -3.81 -0.35
C LEU A 45 6.50 -3.33 1.00
N LYS A 46 7.08 -4.23 1.80
CA LYS A 46 7.69 -3.90 3.08
C LYS A 46 8.79 -2.85 2.96
N ILE A 47 9.73 -3.04 2.03
CA ILE A 47 10.84 -2.09 1.89
C ILE A 47 10.34 -0.73 1.40
N ARG A 48 9.41 -0.69 0.43
CA ARG A 48 8.84 0.57 -0.06
C ARG A 48 8.07 1.32 1.02
N HIS A 49 7.27 0.61 1.80
CA HIS A 49 6.51 1.21 2.90
C HIS A 49 7.42 1.72 4.02
N ALA A 50 8.50 0.98 4.32
CA ALA A 50 9.52 1.47 5.25
C ALA A 50 10.20 2.75 4.74
N MET A 51 10.43 2.90 3.42
CA MET A 51 10.95 4.15 2.85
C MET A 51 9.99 5.32 3.06
N HIS A 52 8.71 5.12 2.76
CA HIS A 52 7.67 6.12 2.99
C HIS A 52 7.68 6.62 4.45
N HIS A 53 7.73 5.70 5.42
CA HIS A 53 7.80 6.07 6.84
C HIS A 53 9.12 6.70 7.29
N ARG A 54 10.21 6.57 6.52
CA ARG A 54 11.45 7.30 6.80
C ARG A 54 11.38 8.78 6.42
N GLY A 55 10.24 9.24 5.89
CA GLY A 55 10.01 10.64 5.53
C GLY A 55 10.23 10.93 4.04
N ASP A 56 10.43 9.90 3.21
CA ASP A 56 10.37 10.08 1.77
C ASP A 56 8.90 10.26 1.33
N GLU A 57 8.56 11.37 0.69
CA GLU A 57 7.23 11.60 0.08
C GLU A 57 7.03 10.80 -1.22
N VAL A 58 7.25 9.48 -1.15
CA VAL A 58 7.19 8.53 -2.25
C VAL A 58 6.57 7.22 -1.77
N ASN A 59 6.16 6.37 -2.71
CA ASN A 59 5.63 5.02 -2.45
C ASN A 59 4.47 5.01 -1.43
N PHE A 60 3.46 5.85 -1.66
CA PHE A 60 2.27 5.94 -0.82
C PHE A 60 1.41 4.65 -0.89
N GLY A 61 1.53 3.88 -1.97
CA GLY A 61 0.82 2.64 -2.16
C GLY A 61 1.33 1.50 -1.29
N VAL A 62 0.46 0.99 -0.40
CA VAL A 62 0.81 -0.09 0.55
C VAL A 62 0.65 -1.49 -0.05
N ILE A 63 -0.44 -1.73 -0.79
CA ILE A 63 -0.77 -3.04 -1.37
C ILE A 63 -0.34 -3.17 -2.84
N THR A 64 -0.15 -2.05 -3.52
CA THR A 64 0.25 -1.96 -4.91
C THR A 64 0.96 -0.66 -5.16
N THR A 65 1.77 -0.62 -6.22
CA THR A 65 2.49 0.57 -6.69
C THR A 65 1.85 1.18 -7.94
N ALA A 66 0.64 0.74 -8.29
CA ALA A 66 -0.08 1.20 -9.47
C ALA A 66 -0.31 2.71 -9.42
N TRP A 67 -0.92 3.20 -8.34
CA TRP A 67 -1.18 4.63 -8.16
C TRP A 67 0.09 5.45 -8.01
N ASP A 68 1.13 4.90 -7.39
CA ASP A 68 2.42 5.58 -7.34
C ASP A 68 3.02 5.84 -8.72
N ARG A 69 2.80 4.94 -9.68
CA ARG A 69 3.22 5.17 -11.07
C ARG A 69 2.34 6.18 -11.79
N VAL A 70 1.03 6.10 -11.58
CA VAL A 70 0.06 7.04 -12.18
C VAL A 70 0.35 8.47 -11.74
N PHE A 71 0.67 8.68 -10.46
CA PHE A 71 0.89 10.00 -9.87
C PHE A 71 2.37 10.41 -9.77
N GLY A 72 3.29 9.60 -10.30
CA GLY A 72 4.73 9.94 -10.32
C GLY A 72 5.43 9.88 -8.96
N THR A 73 4.87 9.17 -7.98
CA THR A 73 5.42 8.99 -6.62
C THR A 73 6.13 7.66 -6.44
N TYR A 74 6.29 6.85 -7.50
CA TYR A 74 6.96 5.55 -7.44
C TYR A 74 8.48 5.70 -7.37
N ARG A 75 9.10 5.17 -6.29
CA ARG A 75 10.55 5.06 -6.15
C ARG A 75 10.99 3.60 -6.15
N PRO A 76 11.81 3.15 -7.13
CA PRO A 76 12.25 1.77 -7.22
C PRO A 76 13.27 1.43 -6.12
N LEU A 77 13.27 0.15 -5.69
CA LEU A 77 14.16 -0.35 -4.64
C LEU A 77 15.66 -0.23 -5.00
N ALA A 78 15.98 -0.31 -6.30
CA ALA A 78 17.37 -0.20 -6.78
C ALA A 78 17.96 1.20 -6.53
N ALA A 79 17.14 2.26 -6.65
CA ALA A 79 17.59 3.64 -6.44
C ALA A 79 18.04 3.92 -5.00
N VAL A 80 17.56 3.13 -4.03
CA VAL A 80 17.96 3.23 -2.62
C VAL A 80 19.33 2.60 -2.36
N ARG A 81 19.66 1.51 -3.06
CA ARG A 81 20.95 0.80 -2.89
C ARG A 81 22.14 1.56 -3.48
N THR A 82 21.88 2.51 -4.37
CA THR A 82 22.88 3.38 -4.98
C THR A 82 23.08 4.71 -4.26
N ALA A 83 22.22 5.03 -3.28
CA ALA A 83 22.28 6.27 -2.50
C ALA A 83 22.81 6.06 -1.07
N GLN A 84 23.22 4.83 -0.74
CA GLN A 84 23.98 4.46 0.47
C GLN A 84 25.38 4.07 0.05
#